data_AF-A0A956EBA4-F1
#
_entry.id   AF-A0A956EBA4-F1
#
_cell.length_a   1.000
_cell.length_b   1.000
_cell.length_c   1.000
_cell.angle_alpha   90.00
_cell.angle_beta   90.00
_cell.angle_gamma   90.00
#
_symmetry.space_group_name_H-M   'P 1'
#
loop_
_entity.id
_entity.type
_entity.pdbx_description
1 polymer ?
#
loop_
_entity_poly.entity_id
_entity_poly.type
_entity_poly.pdbx_seq_one_letter_code
_entity_poly.pdbx_strand_id
1 'polypeptide(L)'
;MFTNDLRFEGFTTQDWTRLAKAFRPRPGVEPSSESGGGVIVVTADGRPVKLLSTRTGRIQLTGARSERSVSALEWPVSLESLAGAFDASWAVELEWSALNDLMDAWADKLVPDHDAFDQVVEFLRAAQEVEAAGKLQAWPWKISAWPLPNQRLKLRALDLVCPDGKALVLGVFERGSLFTSVTLRRRGNGFDLLLGPEELREDMGLVSGDWTRDYRHLLRAVEQRVGPVAVGCFAELETLQKLSESSQPGSWAAAVAARDVVLSPVVPALAIPLGVDAGRAAFFAIRDLAERVGVGSLFGDASPFAPAFERVKAAVEDRDVVGLLGFDPFDLLRKLLARGDGDSN
;
A
#
# COMPACT_ATOMS: atom_id res chain seq x y z
N MET A 1 -6.05 4.42 -12.62
CA MET A 1 -6.38 3.08 -12.11
C MET A 1 -7.82 3.09 -11.61
N PHE A 2 -8.71 3.51 -12.50
CA PHE A 2 -10.17 3.43 -12.51
C PHE A 2 -10.53 3.78 -13.95
N THR A 3 -11.51 3.12 -14.56
CA THR A 3 -11.90 3.44 -15.92
C THR A 3 -12.79 4.68 -15.94
N ASN A 4 -12.94 5.34 -17.10
CA ASN A 4 -13.80 6.53 -17.23
C ASN A 4 -15.28 6.21 -16.95
N ASP A 5 -15.67 4.94 -17.06
CA ASP A 5 -16.99 4.40 -16.76
C ASP A 5 -17.08 3.76 -15.36
N LEU A 6 -16.22 4.17 -14.41
CA LEU A 6 -16.26 3.69 -13.03
C LEU A 6 -17.65 3.89 -12.41
N ARG A 7 -18.22 2.80 -11.92
CA ARG A 7 -19.47 2.79 -11.17
C ARG A 7 -19.22 2.68 -9.67
N PHE A 8 -19.98 3.45 -8.90
CA PHE A 8 -20.00 3.40 -7.43
C PHE A 8 -21.37 2.87 -6.98
N GLU A 9 -21.38 1.73 -6.30
CA GLU A 9 -22.59 1.01 -5.92
C GLU A 9 -22.54 0.56 -4.46
N GLY A 10 -23.69 0.31 -3.84
CA GLY A 10 -23.76 -0.27 -2.49
C GLY A 10 -23.10 0.52 -1.35
N PHE A 11 -22.81 1.82 -1.52
CA PHE A 11 -22.31 2.69 -0.44
C PHE A 11 -23.38 3.64 0.08
N THR A 12 -23.56 3.65 1.40
CA THR A 12 -24.23 4.74 2.10
C THR A 12 -23.20 5.77 2.60
N THR A 13 -23.68 6.96 3.00
CA THR A 13 -22.83 7.96 3.69
C THR A 13 -22.15 7.39 4.94
N GLN A 14 -22.83 6.49 5.64
CA GLN A 14 -22.27 5.83 6.82
C GLN A 14 -21.13 4.88 6.43
N ASP A 15 -21.26 4.13 5.33
CA ASP A 15 -20.23 3.19 4.89
C ASP A 15 -18.93 3.89 4.49
N TRP A 16 -19.00 5.06 3.85
CA TRP A 16 -17.81 5.88 3.59
C TRP A 16 -17.09 6.30 4.89
N THR A 17 -17.87 6.69 5.90
CA THR A 17 -17.32 7.06 7.21
C THR A 17 -16.71 5.85 7.92
N ARG A 18 -17.35 4.68 7.82
CA ARG A 18 -16.86 3.41 8.36
C ARG A 18 -15.59 2.96 7.68
N LEU A 19 -15.51 3.07 6.35
CA LEU A 19 -14.31 2.78 5.57
C LEU A 19 -13.15 3.66 6.00
N ALA A 20 -13.36 4.98 6.09
CA ALA A 20 -12.34 5.89 6.58
C ALA A 20 -11.93 5.56 8.03
N LYS A 21 -12.87 5.19 8.90
CA LYS A 21 -12.60 4.78 10.29
C LYS A 21 -11.75 3.50 10.36
N ALA A 22 -11.92 2.57 9.42
CA ALA A 22 -11.16 1.31 9.40
C ALA A 22 -9.65 1.51 9.24
N PHE A 23 -9.24 2.62 8.60
CA PHE A 23 -7.84 2.99 8.40
C PHE A 23 -7.37 4.14 9.29
N ARG A 24 -8.22 4.62 10.20
CA ARG A 24 -7.82 5.66 11.17
C ARG A 24 -7.26 5.03 12.43
N PRO A 25 -6.21 5.63 13.02
CA PRO A 25 -5.74 5.25 14.34
C PRO A 25 -6.86 5.33 15.39
N ARG A 26 -6.73 4.53 16.45
CA ARG A 26 -7.63 4.58 17.60
C ARG A 26 -7.51 5.95 18.27
N PRO A 27 -8.64 6.61 18.59
CA PRO A 27 -8.61 7.85 19.35
C PRO A 27 -7.97 7.60 20.73
N GLY A 28 -6.96 8.40 21.07
CA GLY A 28 -6.28 8.35 22.37
C GLY A 28 -5.02 7.48 22.44
N VAL A 29 -4.63 6.83 21.34
CA VAL A 29 -3.30 6.21 21.23
C VAL A 29 -2.34 7.28 20.69
N GLU A 30 -1.37 7.70 21.51
CA GLU A 30 -0.29 8.55 21.02
C GLU A 30 0.47 7.79 19.92
N PRO A 31 0.80 8.44 18.79
CA PRO A 31 1.56 7.80 17.74
C PRO A 31 2.86 7.26 18.32
N SER A 32 3.14 5.98 18.08
CA SER A 32 4.33 5.32 18.59
C SER A 32 5.57 6.14 18.21
N SER A 33 6.41 6.43 19.20
CA SER A 33 7.64 7.23 19.02
C SER A 33 8.69 6.58 18.12
N GLU A 34 8.45 5.35 17.65
CA GLU A 34 9.37 4.54 16.86
C GLU A 34 9.44 4.98 15.38
N SER A 35 8.37 5.57 14.85
CA SER A 35 8.39 6.18 13.52
C SER A 35 8.92 7.63 13.63
N GLY A 36 10.20 7.82 13.32
CA GLY A 36 10.75 9.18 13.20
C GLY A 36 9.90 9.92 12.19
N GLY A 37 9.34 11.07 12.55
CA GLY A 37 8.42 11.81 11.68
C GLY A 37 9.14 12.37 10.44
N GLY A 38 8.48 13.29 9.76
CA GLY A 38 9.10 14.09 8.71
C GLY A 38 9.31 15.52 9.15
N VAL A 39 10.29 16.18 8.55
CA VAL A 39 10.44 17.63 8.62
C VAL A 39 10.47 18.24 7.23
N ILE A 40 9.71 19.33 7.05
CA ILE A 40 9.65 20.09 5.80
C ILE A 40 10.09 21.51 6.12
N VAL A 41 11.16 21.96 5.48
CA VAL A 41 11.64 23.33 5.55
C VAL A 41 11.34 24.05 4.24
N VAL A 42 10.79 25.26 4.35
CA VAL A 42 10.61 26.15 3.21
C VAL A 42 11.65 27.26 3.30
N THR A 43 12.43 27.46 2.24
CA THR A 43 13.47 28.49 2.17
C THR A 43 13.15 29.57 1.15
N ALA A 44 13.55 30.81 1.44
CA ALA A 44 13.55 31.92 0.50
C ALA A 44 14.92 32.59 0.57
N ASP A 45 15.54 32.83 -0.59
CA ASP A 45 16.90 33.40 -0.69
C ASP A 45 17.94 32.64 0.18
N GLY A 46 17.82 31.31 0.21
CA GLY A 46 18.71 30.45 0.99
C GLY A 46 18.55 30.60 2.51
N ARG A 47 17.40 31.08 3.00
CA ARG A 47 17.08 31.17 4.44
C ARG A 47 15.74 30.52 4.76
N PRO A 48 15.60 29.85 5.92
CA PRO A 48 14.34 29.22 6.30
C PRO A 48 13.28 30.29 6.59
N VAL A 49 12.11 30.14 5.99
CA VAL A 49 10.92 30.99 6.21
C VAL A 49 9.76 30.23 6.85
N LYS A 50 9.71 28.89 6.68
CA LYS A 50 8.80 28.02 7.43
C LYS A 50 9.47 26.69 7.75
N LEU A 51 9.12 26.11 8.89
CA LEU A 51 9.46 24.73 9.24
C LEU A 51 8.20 24.02 9.74
N LEU A 52 7.99 22.80 9.25
CA LEU A 52 6.88 21.94 9.66
C LEU A 52 7.43 20.57 10.05
N SER A 53 7.00 20.06 11.19
CA SER A 53 7.15 18.65 11.54
C SER A 53 5.81 17.95 11.33
N THR A 54 5.83 16.74 10.80
CA THR A 54 4.61 15.91 10.70
C THR A 54 4.10 15.47 12.07
N ARG A 55 4.92 15.55 13.13
CA ARG A 55 4.57 15.16 14.49
C ARG A 55 4.07 16.34 15.32
N THR A 56 4.81 17.45 15.30
CA THR A 56 4.51 18.61 16.16
C THR A 56 3.82 19.76 15.42
N GLY A 57 3.62 19.62 14.10
CA GLY A 57 3.04 20.66 13.27
C GLY A 57 4.04 21.78 12.97
N ARG A 58 3.55 23.01 12.89
CA ARG A 58 4.39 24.17 12.51
C ARG A 58 5.37 24.52 13.64
N ILE A 59 6.66 24.57 13.32
CA ILE A 59 7.73 24.97 14.24
C ILE A 59 8.03 26.45 14.00
N GLN A 60 8.15 27.23 15.09
CA GLN A 60 8.51 28.64 15.00
C GLN A 60 10.00 28.79 14.74
N LEU A 61 10.35 29.66 13.78
CA LEU A 61 11.75 29.95 13.42
C LEU A 61 12.40 31.00 14.33
N THR A 62 11.59 31.83 14.97
CA THR A 62 12.02 32.95 15.82
C THR A 62 11.31 32.86 17.17
N GLY A 63 12.07 32.56 18.23
CA GLY A 63 11.54 32.52 19.59
C GLY A 63 12.56 31.93 20.57
N ALA A 64 12.90 32.70 21.60
CA ALA A 64 13.76 32.24 22.68
C ALA A 64 13.11 31.06 23.44
N ARG A 65 13.92 30.04 23.76
CA ARG A 65 13.65 28.95 24.72
C ARG A 65 12.62 27.87 24.34
N SER A 66 12.64 27.40 23.10
CA SER A 66 12.27 26.00 22.83
C SER A 66 13.56 25.20 22.63
N GLU A 67 13.74 24.10 23.34
CA GLU A 67 14.87 23.15 23.16
C GLU A 67 14.93 22.58 21.73
N ARG A 68 13.89 22.80 20.90
CA ARG A 68 13.81 22.45 19.48
C ARG A 68 13.54 23.67 18.59
N SER A 69 14.30 24.75 18.81
CA SER A 69 14.22 25.95 17.98
C SER A 69 15.27 25.91 16.86
N VAL A 70 14.86 26.29 15.63
CA VAL A 70 15.76 26.40 14.45
C VAL A 70 16.84 27.45 14.66
N SER A 71 16.67 28.38 15.60
CA SER A 71 17.69 29.37 15.97
C SER A 71 19.00 28.76 16.49
N ALA A 72 19.02 27.46 16.82
CA ALA A 72 20.23 26.73 17.20
C ALA A 72 20.99 26.13 16.00
N LEU A 73 20.38 26.09 14.81
CA LEU A 73 21.01 25.58 13.59
C LEU A 73 21.61 26.74 12.78
N GLU A 74 22.89 26.66 12.46
CA GLU A 74 23.53 27.57 11.51
C GLU A 74 23.11 27.19 10.09
N TRP A 75 22.48 28.13 9.37
CA TRP A 75 22.03 27.91 7.99
C TRP A 75 23.10 28.37 6.99
N PRO A 76 23.39 27.64 5.91
CA PRO A 76 22.73 26.40 5.46
C PRO A 76 23.13 25.17 6.28
N VAL A 77 22.12 24.37 6.65
CA VAL A 77 22.29 23.07 7.32
C VAL A 77 22.00 21.95 6.32
N SER A 78 22.68 20.81 6.45
CA SER A 78 22.34 19.64 5.65
C SER A 78 20.97 19.09 6.06
N LEU A 79 20.22 18.52 5.11
CA LEU A 79 18.94 17.88 5.39
C LEU A 79 19.04 16.71 6.39
N GLU A 80 20.17 16.01 6.40
CA GLU A 80 20.48 14.97 7.38
C GLU A 80 20.59 15.53 8.80
N SER A 81 21.35 16.61 8.98
CA SER A 81 21.49 17.26 10.29
C SER A 81 20.16 17.90 10.72
N LEU A 82 19.37 18.42 9.78
CA LEU A 82 18.01 18.88 10.05
C LEU A 82 17.11 17.73 10.54
N ALA A 83 17.13 16.58 9.85
CA ALA A 83 16.37 15.41 10.25
C ALA A 83 16.77 14.93 11.66
N GLY A 84 18.08 14.85 11.93
CA GLY A 84 18.62 14.49 13.25
C GLY A 84 18.21 15.46 14.35
N ALA A 85 18.24 16.77 14.10
CA ALA A 85 17.84 17.79 15.08
C ALA A 85 16.36 17.70 15.49
N PHE A 86 15.50 17.15 14.62
CA PHE A 86 14.06 17.02 14.86
C PHE A 86 13.60 15.58 15.10
N ASP A 87 14.53 14.63 15.27
CA ASP A 87 14.22 13.19 15.41
C ASP A 87 13.28 12.70 14.28
N ALA A 88 13.57 13.16 13.05
CA ALA A 88 12.83 12.85 11.84
C ALA A 88 13.54 11.74 11.05
N SER A 89 12.76 10.87 10.41
CA SER A 89 13.27 9.83 9.51
C SER A 89 13.55 10.36 8.11
N TRP A 90 13.01 11.52 7.77
CA TRP A 90 13.22 12.17 6.48
C TRP A 90 13.10 13.69 6.60
N ALA A 91 13.75 14.40 5.68
CA ALA A 91 13.70 15.86 5.59
C ALA A 91 13.56 16.31 4.13
N VAL A 92 12.68 17.29 3.90
CA VAL A 92 12.48 17.92 2.58
C VAL A 92 12.74 19.42 2.70
N GLU A 93 13.56 19.95 1.81
CA GLU A 93 13.68 21.39 1.58
C GLU A 93 12.95 21.79 0.31
N LEU A 94 12.15 22.84 0.42
CA LEU A 94 11.43 23.47 -0.67
C LEU A 94 11.81 24.95 -0.75
N GLU A 95 12.28 25.40 -1.89
CA GLU A 95 12.36 26.84 -2.18
C GLU A 95 10.94 27.43 -2.22
N TRP A 96 10.78 28.71 -1.87
CA TRP A 96 9.47 29.36 -1.73
C TRP A 96 8.60 29.25 -3.00
N SER A 97 9.23 29.30 -4.18
CA SER A 97 8.52 29.12 -5.46
C SER A 97 8.32 27.64 -5.86
N ALA A 98 9.03 26.70 -5.24
CA ALA A 98 9.08 25.30 -5.65
C ALA A 98 7.70 24.63 -5.70
N LEU A 99 6.81 24.96 -4.75
CA LEU A 99 5.47 24.38 -4.73
C LEU A 99 4.61 24.90 -5.89
N ASN A 100 4.70 26.18 -6.23
CA ASN A 100 3.95 26.72 -7.36
C ASN A 100 4.48 26.15 -8.66
N ASP A 101 5.81 26.13 -8.82
CA ASP A 101 6.46 25.56 -10.00
C ASP A 101 6.11 24.07 -10.19
N LEU A 102 6.05 23.32 -9.08
CA LEU A 102 5.61 21.92 -9.09
C LEU A 102 4.17 21.78 -9.56
N MET A 103 3.28 22.60 -9.02
CA MET A 103 1.85 22.54 -9.35
C MET A 103 1.60 22.98 -10.80
N ASP A 104 2.29 24.01 -11.28
CA ASP A 104 2.20 24.49 -12.66
C ASP A 104 2.74 23.43 -13.63
N ALA A 105 3.93 22.88 -13.36
CA ALA A 105 4.52 21.82 -14.18
C ALA A 105 3.69 20.52 -14.17
N TRP A 106 2.99 20.22 -13.07
CA TRP A 106 2.06 19.10 -13.01
C TRP A 106 0.80 19.38 -13.82
N ALA A 107 0.17 20.55 -13.63
CA ALA A 107 -1.05 20.95 -14.31
C ALA A 107 -0.89 20.98 -15.84
N ASP A 108 0.24 21.49 -16.33
CA ASP A 108 0.56 21.55 -17.77
C ASP A 108 0.62 20.17 -18.45
N LYS A 109 0.84 19.10 -17.67
CA LYS A 109 0.97 17.72 -18.18
C LYS A 109 -0.31 16.91 -18.01
N LEU A 110 -1.32 17.44 -17.32
CA LEU A 110 -2.58 16.72 -17.12
C LEU A 110 -3.42 16.73 -18.40
N VAL A 111 -3.82 15.55 -18.85
CA VAL A 111 -4.69 15.34 -20.01
C VAL A 111 -6.02 14.77 -19.54
N PRO A 112 -7.17 15.07 -20.18
CA PRO A 112 -8.49 14.58 -19.75
C PRO A 112 -8.60 13.05 -19.58
N ASP A 113 -7.83 12.27 -20.35
CA ASP A 113 -7.84 10.81 -20.28
C ASP A 113 -6.88 10.23 -19.23
N HIS A 114 -6.19 11.07 -18.44
CA HIS A 114 -5.30 10.59 -17.39
C HIS A 114 -6.09 9.99 -16.23
N ASP A 115 -5.85 8.70 -15.99
CA ASP A 115 -6.34 8.05 -14.79
C ASP A 115 -5.49 8.45 -13.57
N ALA A 116 -5.96 8.14 -12.35
CA ALA A 116 -5.27 8.53 -11.12
C ALA A 116 -3.78 8.07 -11.04
N PHE A 117 -3.43 6.96 -11.69
CA PHE A 117 -2.04 6.50 -11.71
C PHE A 117 -1.21 7.37 -12.66
N ASP A 118 -1.76 7.68 -13.84
CA ASP A 118 -1.09 8.55 -14.81
C ASP A 118 -0.86 9.94 -14.20
N GLN A 119 -1.83 10.46 -13.44
CA GLN A 119 -1.70 11.72 -12.68
C GLN A 119 -0.57 11.68 -11.65
N VAL A 120 -0.41 10.56 -10.92
CA VAL A 120 0.70 10.36 -9.97
C VAL A 120 2.04 10.28 -10.69
N VAL A 121 2.12 9.59 -11.83
CA VAL A 121 3.34 9.52 -12.63
C VAL A 121 3.75 10.91 -13.12
N GLU A 122 2.81 11.72 -13.61
CA GLU A 122 3.11 13.09 -14.04
C GLU A 122 3.45 14.02 -12.87
N PHE A 123 2.86 13.80 -11.69
CA PHE A 123 3.28 14.51 -10.48
C PHE A 123 4.73 14.19 -10.11
N LEU A 124 5.12 12.90 -10.12
CA LEU A 124 6.49 12.49 -9.88
C LEU A 124 7.45 13.07 -10.91
N ARG A 125 7.06 13.12 -12.19
CA ARG A 125 7.86 13.77 -13.24
C ARG A 125 8.06 15.26 -12.97
N ALA A 126 6.99 15.97 -12.59
CA ALA A 126 7.08 17.39 -12.22
C ALA A 126 7.98 17.60 -10.98
N ALA A 127 7.90 16.72 -9.98
CA ALA A 127 8.77 16.76 -8.81
C ALA A 127 10.26 16.56 -9.17
N GLN A 128 10.56 15.64 -10.10
CA GLN A 128 11.93 15.43 -10.60
C GLN A 128 12.47 16.66 -11.35
N GLU A 129 11.62 17.39 -12.08
CA GLU A 129 12.02 18.63 -12.77
C GLU A 129 12.32 19.77 -11.79
N VAL A 130 11.50 19.94 -10.75
CA VAL A 130 11.72 20.95 -9.70
C VAL A 130 12.95 20.63 -8.86
N GLU A 131 13.23 19.34 -8.59
CA GLU A 131 14.47 18.89 -7.96
C GLU A 131 15.69 19.16 -8.86
N ALA A 132 15.59 18.88 -10.17
CA ALA A 132 16.66 19.15 -11.12
C ALA A 132 16.97 20.64 -11.25
N ALA A 133 15.97 21.51 -11.05
CA ALA A 133 16.14 22.96 -10.96
C ALA A 133 16.77 23.42 -9.62
N GLY A 134 17.02 22.50 -8.68
CA GLY A 134 17.61 22.79 -7.37
C GLY A 134 16.65 23.41 -6.35
N LYS A 135 15.35 23.46 -6.68
CA LYS A 135 14.31 24.10 -5.86
C LYS A 135 13.66 23.16 -4.85
N LEU A 136 13.85 21.86 -5.04
CA LEU A 136 13.38 20.81 -4.13
C LEU A 136 14.57 19.92 -3.80
N GLN A 137 14.72 19.54 -2.54
CA GLN A 137 15.70 18.57 -2.10
C GLN A 137 15.11 17.66 -1.04
N ALA A 138 15.61 16.43 -0.99
CA ALA A 138 15.07 15.39 -0.15
C ALA A 138 16.24 14.56 0.44
N TRP A 139 16.19 14.25 1.73
CA TRP A 139 16.98 13.21 2.41
C TRP A 139 16.10 12.17 3.14
N PRO A 140 16.41 10.85 3.07
CA PRO A 140 17.65 10.25 2.54
C PRO A 140 17.61 9.90 1.04
N TRP A 141 16.43 9.99 0.43
CA TRP A 141 16.20 9.66 -0.97
C TRP A 141 16.37 10.83 -1.94
N LYS A 142 16.67 10.54 -3.19
CA LYS A 142 16.57 11.53 -4.29
C LYS A 142 15.34 11.22 -5.11
N ILE A 143 14.49 12.22 -5.38
CA ILE A 143 13.26 11.98 -6.16
C ILE A 143 13.62 11.61 -7.60
N SER A 144 14.70 12.17 -8.12
CA SER A 144 15.29 11.89 -9.44
C SER A 144 15.80 10.46 -9.58
N ALA A 145 16.04 9.77 -8.47
CA ALA A 145 16.43 8.36 -8.47
C ALA A 145 15.22 7.42 -8.52
N TRP A 146 13.99 7.93 -8.39
CA TRP A 146 12.80 7.10 -8.43
C TRP A 146 12.47 6.73 -9.89
N PRO A 147 12.30 5.43 -10.18
CA PRO A 147 11.90 5.01 -11.52
C PRO A 147 10.48 5.51 -11.81
N LEU A 148 10.27 6.16 -12.95
CA LEU A 148 8.92 6.52 -13.40
C LEU A 148 8.23 5.26 -13.94
N PRO A 149 7.19 4.75 -13.27
CA PRO A 149 6.49 3.56 -13.73
C PRO A 149 5.87 3.80 -15.10
N ASN A 150 6.07 2.88 -16.03
CA ASN A 150 5.40 2.93 -17.33
C ASN A 150 4.08 2.13 -17.31
N GLN A 151 3.25 2.33 -18.34
CA GLN A 151 1.95 1.67 -18.45
C GLN A 151 2.04 0.13 -18.46
N ARG A 152 3.13 -0.44 -19.00
CA ARG A 152 3.33 -1.89 -19.01
C ARG A 152 3.56 -2.41 -17.60
N LEU A 153 4.34 -1.70 -16.79
CA LEU A 153 4.57 -2.03 -15.40
C LEU A 153 3.28 -1.92 -14.58
N LYS A 154 2.48 -0.88 -14.80
CA LYS A 154 1.14 -0.72 -14.21
C LYS A 154 0.27 -1.95 -14.49
N LEU A 155 0.12 -2.32 -15.76
CA LEU A 155 -0.70 -3.47 -16.15
C LEU A 155 -0.15 -4.78 -15.59
N ARG A 156 1.17 -4.99 -15.60
CA ARG A 156 1.80 -6.17 -14.99
C ARG A 156 1.56 -6.25 -13.48
N ALA A 157 1.73 -5.14 -12.76
CA ALA A 157 1.48 -5.08 -11.33
C ALA A 157 0.00 -5.36 -11.00
N LEU A 158 -0.91 -4.84 -11.82
CA LEU A 158 -2.32 -5.16 -11.72
C LEU A 158 -2.58 -6.63 -12.03
N ASP A 159 -2.02 -7.20 -13.11
CA ASP A 159 -2.22 -8.61 -13.49
C ASP A 159 -1.74 -9.56 -12.40
N LEU A 160 -0.71 -9.15 -11.67
CA LEU A 160 -0.14 -9.90 -10.56
C LEU A 160 -1.09 -9.98 -9.35
N VAL A 161 -1.78 -8.88 -9.04
CA VAL A 161 -2.63 -8.74 -7.85
C VAL A 161 -4.10 -9.05 -8.16
N CYS A 162 -4.61 -8.51 -9.26
CA CYS A 162 -5.97 -8.65 -9.76
C CYS A 162 -5.95 -8.82 -11.29
N PRO A 163 -5.87 -10.06 -11.81
CA PRO A 163 -6.05 -10.32 -13.24
C PRO A 163 -7.33 -9.71 -13.81
N ASP A 164 -7.34 -9.44 -15.11
CA ASP A 164 -8.54 -8.95 -15.79
C ASP A 164 -9.75 -9.89 -15.58
N GLY A 165 -10.93 -9.30 -15.41
CA GLY A 165 -12.19 -10.00 -15.13
C GLY A 165 -12.33 -10.53 -13.70
N LYS A 166 -11.40 -10.19 -12.78
CA LYS A 166 -11.47 -10.57 -11.37
C LYS A 166 -11.74 -9.38 -10.45
N ALA A 167 -12.04 -9.68 -9.19
CA ALA A 167 -12.29 -8.68 -8.16
C ALA A 167 -11.27 -8.73 -7.00
N LEU A 168 -11.06 -7.58 -6.36
CA LEU A 168 -10.40 -7.46 -5.06
C LEU A 168 -11.47 -7.18 -4.00
N VAL A 169 -11.33 -7.77 -2.82
CA VAL A 169 -12.29 -7.59 -1.72
C VAL A 169 -11.55 -7.21 -0.45
N LEU A 170 -12.02 -6.17 0.22
CA LEU A 170 -11.72 -5.87 1.61
C LEU A 170 -13.01 -6.03 2.42
N GLY A 171 -13.02 -6.90 3.42
CA GLY A 171 -14.13 -7.03 4.37
C GLY A 171 -13.68 -6.75 5.79
N VAL A 172 -14.32 -5.78 6.44
CA VAL A 172 -14.03 -5.40 7.81
C VAL A 172 -15.20 -5.75 8.69
N PHE A 173 -14.94 -6.50 9.76
CA PHE A 173 -15.96 -6.95 10.70
C PHE A 173 -15.85 -6.21 12.04
N GLU A 174 -16.97 -5.98 12.70
CA GLU A 174 -17.00 -5.45 14.07
C GLU A 174 -18.03 -6.26 14.85
N ARG A 175 -17.59 -6.89 15.95
CA ARG A 175 -18.44 -7.71 16.83
C ARG A 175 -19.23 -8.77 16.06
N GLY A 176 -18.58 -9.46 15.13
CA GLY A 176 -19.19 -10.54 14.35
C GLY A 176 -20.09 -10.09 13.18
N SER A 177 -20.28 -8.79 12.96
CA SER A 177 -21.09 -8.25 11.87
C SER A 177 -20.24 -7.55 10.81
N LEU A 178 -20.70 -7.50 9.56
CA LEU A 178 -19.99 -6.77 8.51
C LEU A 178 -20.08 -5.26 8.77
N PHE A 179 -18.99 -4.70 9.27
CA PHE A 179 -18.86 -3.28 9.55
C PHE A 179 -18.82 -2.47 8.25
N THR A 180 -17.90 -2.81 7.35
CA THR A 180 -17.81 -2.24 6.00
C THR A 180 -17.10 -3.21 5.05
N SER A 181 -17.31 -3.06 3.76
CA SER A 181 -16.51 -3.73 2.74
C SER A 181 -16.28 -2.81 1.55
N VAL A 182 -15.25 -3.14 0.76
CA VAL A 182 -15.00 -2.54 -0.54
C VAL A 182 -14.63 -3.65 -1.48
N THR A 183 -15.34 -3.72 -2.61
CA THR A 183 -15.02 -4.63 -3.70
C THR A 183 -14.67 -3.84 -4.94
N LEU A 184 -13.53 -4.16 -5.56
CA LEU A 184 -13.08 -3.54 -6.79
C LEU A 184 -13.08 -4.59 -7.90
N ARG A 185 -13.87 -4.40 -8.96
CA ARG A 185 -13.81 -5.27 -10.15
C ARG A 185 -12.87 -4.68 -11.18
N ARG A 186 -11.97 -5.50 -11.70
CA ARG A 186 -11.12 -5.13 -12.82
C ARG A 186 -11.76 -5.55 -14.14
N ARG A 187 -11.76 -4.62 -15.10
CA ARG A 187 -12.12 -4.87 -16.49
C ARG A 187 -11.19 -4.10 -17.44
N GLY A 188 -10.54 -4.81 -18.34
CA GLY A 188 -9.52 -4.27 -19.23
C GLY A 188 -8.36 -3.64 -18.47
N ASN A 189 -8.15 -2.35 -18.69
CA ASN A 189 -6.97 -1.62 -18.23
C ASN A 189 -7.12 -1.01 -16.82
N GLY A 190 -8.26 -1.21 -16.14
CA GLY A 190 -8.50 -0.60 -14.83
C GLY A 190 -9.68 -1.23 -14.09
N PHE A 191 -10.07 -0.58 -12.99
CA PHE A 191 -11.24 -0.97 -12.21
C PHE A 191 -12.46 -0.20 -12.71
N ASP A 192 -13.51 -0.93 -13.07
CA ASP A 192 -14.75 -0.37 -13.63
C ASP A 192 -15.91 -0.35 -12.62
N LEU A 193 -15.73 -1.02 -11.47
CA LEU A 193 -16.73 -1.07 -10.40
C LEU A 193 -16.06 -0.97 -9.04
N LEU A 194 -16.65 -0.11 -8.21
CA LEU A 194 -16.39 0.00 -6.77
C LEU A 194 -17.71 -0.27 -6.04
N LEU A 195 -17.82 -1.45 -5.45
CA LEU A 195 -19.02 -1.95 -4.78
C LEU A 195 -18.83 -1.93 -3.25
N GLY A 196 -19.80 -1.33 -2.57
CA GLY A 196 -19.84 -1.20 -1.12
C GLY A 196 -20.62 -2.31 -0.42
N PRO A 197 -20.76 -2.21 0.90
CA PRO A 197 -21.27 -3.30 1.72
C PRO A 197 -22.78 -3.48 1.64
N GLU A 198 -23.57 -2.47 1.26
CA GLU A 198 -25.03 -2.52 1.44
C GLU A 198 -25.68 -3.66 0.68
N GLU A 199 -25.39 -3.75 -0.62
CA GLU A 199 -25.89 -4.84 -1.46
C GLU A 199 -25.33 -6.20 -1.06
N LEU A 200 -24.08 -6.22 -0.56
CA LEU A 200 -23.42 -7.45 -0.13
C LEU A 200 -23.98 -7.97 1.20
N ARG A 201 -24.44 -7.10 2.10
CA ARG A 201 -25.06 -7.48 3.37
C ARG A 201 -26.35 -8.29 3.14
N GLU A 202 -27.16 -7.88 2.17
CA GLU A 202 -28.38 -8.61 1.80
C GLU A 202 -28.03 -10.01 1.27
N ASP A 203 -27.04 -10.09 0.39
CA ASP A 203 -26.61 -11.34 -0.25
C ASP A 203 -25.88 -12.31 0.69
N MET A 204 -25.24 -11.80 1.75
CA MET A 204 -24.58 -12.64 2.77
C MET A 204 -25.55 -13.54 3.54
N GLY A 205 -26.83 -13.13 3.62
CA GLY A 205 -27.86 -13.85 4.37
C GLY A 205 -27.61 -13.87 5.88
N LEU A 206 -28.02 -14.96 6.54
CA LEU A 206 -27.86 -15.11 7.99
C LEU A 206 -26.39 -15.41 8.35
N VAL A 207 -25.75 -14.45 9.00
CA VAL A 207 -24.38 -14.57 9.52
C VAL A 207 -24.37 -15.15 10.93
N SER A 208 -23.30 -15.89 11.26
CA SER A 208 -23.18 -16.59 12.55
C SER A 208 -22.78 -15.68 13.71
N GLY A 209 -22.23 -14.48 13.42
CA GLY A 209 -21.61 -13.61 14.41
C GLY A 209 -20.14 -13.97 14.67
N ASP A 210 -19.58 -14.92 13.93
CA ASP A 210 -18.17 -15.30 13.95
C ASP A 210 -17.56 -14.93 12.60
N TRP A 211 -16.84 -13.80 12.56
CA TRP A 211 -16.26 -13.26 11.33
C TRP A 211 -15.31 -14.24 10.63
N THR A 212 -14.64 -15.11 11.37
CA THR A 212 -13.71 -16.12 10.82
C THR A 212 -14.43 -17.18 9.98
N ARG A 213 -15.76 -17.23 10.08
CA ARG A 213 -16.63 -18.04 9.22
C ARG A 213 -17.41 -17.18 8.24
N ASP A 214 -17.91 -16.04 8.71
CA ASP A 214 -18.80 -15.16 7.97
C ASP A 214 -18.12 -14.48 6.77
N TYR A 215 -16.78 -14.35 6.76
CA TYR A 215 -16.05 -13.86 5.58
C TYR A 215 -16.31 -14.70 4.32
N ARG A 216 -16.59 -16.01 4.47
CA ARG A 216 -16.91 -16.88 3.32
C ARG A 216 -18.25 -16.53 2.70
N HIS A 217 -19.19 -16.04 3.50
CA HIS A 217 -20.48 -15.57 3.01
C HIS A 217 -20.30 -14.27 2.21
N LEU A 218 -19.47 -13.34 2.71
CA LEU A 218 -19.09 -12.14 1.97
C LEU A 218 -18.40 -12.49 0.65
N LEU A 219 -17.44 -13.41 0.69
CA LEU A 219 -16.71 -13.83 -0.51
C LEU A 219 -17.65 -14.42 -1.57
N ARG A 220 -18.58 -15.29 -1.17
CA ARG A 220 -19.59 -15.86 -2.07
C ARG A 220 -20.55 -14.81 -2.62
N ALA A 221 -21.00 -13.87 -1.80
CA ALA A 221 -21.86 -12.78 -2.23
C ALA A 221 -21.17 -11.93 -3.32
N VAL A 222 -19.88 -11.62 -3.11
CA VAL A 222 -19.08 -10.93 -4.12
C VAL A 222 -18.94 -11.77 -5.39
N GLU A 223 -18.62 -13.05 -5.29
CA GLU A 223 -18.46 -13.92 -6.46
C GLU A 223 -19.73 -14.05 -7.30
N GLN A 224 -20.90 -14.06 -6.64
CA GLN A 224 -22.20 -14.12 -7.31
C GLN A 224 -22.57 -12.80 -8.00
N ARG A 225 -22.27 -11.67 -7.38
CA ARG A 225 -22.67 -10.35 -7.89
C ARG A 225 -21.67 -9.74 -8.88
N VAL A 226 -20.38 -9.89 -8.60
CA VAL A 226 -19.30 -9.17 -9.29
C VAL A 226 -18.51 -10.07 -10.22
N GLY A 227 -18.25 -11.30 -9.80
CA GLY A 227 -17.42 -12.27 -10.52
C GLY A 227 -16.24 -12.81 -9.68
N PRO A 228 -15.36 -13.65 -10.26
CA PRO A 228 -14.33 -14.36 -9.51
C PRO A 228 -13.41 -13.42 -8.72
N VAL A 229 -13.16 -13.73 -7.45
CA VAL A 229 -12.26 -12.93 -6.63
C VAL A 229 -10.81 -13.36 -6.86
N ALA A 230 -9.93 -12.40 -7.12
CA ALA A 230 -8.49 -12.63 -7.17
C ALA A 230 -7.90 -12.67 -5.76
N VAL A 231 -8.24 -11.66 -4.94
CA VAL A 231 -7.74 -11.52 -3.57
C VAL A 231 -8.85 -10.97 -2.69
N GLY A 232 -9.09 -11.64 -1.57
CA GLY A 232 -9.89 -11.11 -0.47
C GLY A 232 -9.03 -10.90 0.77
N CYS A 233 -9.25 -9.79 1.48
CA CYS A 233 -8.63 -9.47 2.75
C CYS A 233 -9.73 -9.21 3.79
N PHE A 234 -9.74 -10.00 4.85
CA PHE A 234 -10.80 -9.98 5.87
C PHE A 234 -10.19 -9.89 7.26
N ALA A 235 -10.71 -8.99 8.09
CA ALA A 235 -10.23 -8.82 9.45
C ALA A 235 -11.27 -8.11 10.32
N GLU A 236 -11.07 -8.14 11.63
CA GLU A 236 -11.79 -7.24 12.53
C GLU A 236 -11.27 -5.81 12.43
N LEU A 237 -12.17 -4.85 12.65
CA LEU A 237 -11.87 -3.41 12.69
C LEU A 237 -10.70 -3.12 13.65
N GLU A 238 -10.74 -3.76 14.82
CA GLU A 238 -9.73 -3.59 15.85
C GLU A 238 -8.32 -4.01 15.40
N THR A 239 -8.23 -5.10 14.64
CA THR A 239 -6.98 -5.62 14.09
C THR A 239 -6.44 -4.69 13.00
N LEU A 240 -7.30 -4.24 12.08
CA LEU A 240 -6.87 -3.32 11.02
C LEU A 240 -6.35 -1.99 11.56
N GLN A 241 -7.01 -1.43 12.58
CA GLN A 241 -6.55 -0.21 13.21
C GLN A 241 -5.18 -0.39 13.89
N LYS A 242 -4.99 -1.48 14.64
CA LYS A 242 -3.68 -1.83 15.22
C LYS A 242 -2.59 -1.98 14.15
N LEU A 243 -2.91 -2.64 13.03
CA LEU A 243 -1.98 -2.84 11.93
C LEU A 243 -1.66 -1.54 11.18
N SER A 244 -2.60 -0.59 11.10
CA SER A 244 -2.38 0.73 10.51
C SER A 244 -1.43 1.60 11.34
N GLU A 245 -1.34 1.33 12.64
CA GLU A 245 -0.45 2.03 13.58
C GLU A 245 0.94 1.37 13.69
N SER A 246 1.07 0.11 13.28
CA SER A 246 2.29 -0.66 13.48
C SER A 246 3.38 -0.26 12.49
N SER A 247 4.48 0.30 12.99
CA SER A 247 5.71 0.52 12.23
C SER A 247 6.61 -0.72 12.16
N GLN A 248 6.25 -1.81 12.84
CA GLN A 248 7.09 -3.01 12.93
C GLN A 248 7.01 -3.82 11.64
N PRO A 249 8.14 -4.07 10.95
CA PRO A 249 8.17 -4.98 9.81
C PRO A 249 7.65 -6.37 10.20
N GLY A 250 6.76 -6.93 9.38
CA GLY A 250 6.20 -8.27 9.60
C GLY A 250 4.94 -8.33 10.48
N SER A 251 4.45 -7.21 11.02
CA SER A 251 3.19 -7.16 11.80
C SER A 251 1.99 -7.73 11.03
N TRP A 252 1.88 -7.39 9.74
CA TRP A 252 0.88 -7.95 8.84
C TRP A 252 1.04 -9.47 8.63
N ALA A 253 2.27 -9.95 8.47
CA ALA A 253 2.54 -11.39 8.30
C ALA A 253 2.19 -12.16 9.58
N ALA A 254 2.54 -11.62 10.75
CA ALA A 254 2.16 -12.19 12.05
C ALA A 254 0.63 -12.24 12.22
N ALA A 255 -0.09 -11.18 11.83
CA ALA A 255 -1.55 -11.15 11.90
C ALA A 255 -2.21 -12.17 10.96
N VAL A 256 -1.65 -12.38 9.76
CA VAL A 256 -2.10 -13.44 8.84
C VAL A 256 -1.82 -14.83 9.43
N ALA A 257 -0.64 -15.04 10.01
CA ALA A 257 -0.27 -16.31 10.65
C ALA A 257 -1.16 -16.64 11.86
N ALA A 258 -1.51 -15.63 12.66
CA ALA A 258 -2.42 -15.75 13.80
C ALA A 258 -3.90 -15.89 13.39
N ARG A 259 -4.24 -15.70 12.10
CA ARG A 259 -5.60 -15.61 11.56
C ARG A 259 -6.42 -14.43 12.10
N ASP A 260 -5.76 -13.40 12.59
CA ASP A 260 -6.38 -12.11 12.88
C ASP A 260 -6.69 -11.34 11.57
N VAL A 261 -5.97 -11.69 10.50
CA VAL A 261 -6.26 -11.34 9.10
C VAL A 261 -6.39 -12.62 8.28
N VAL A 262 -7.46 -12.73 7.51
CA VAL A 262 -7.68 -13.82 6.56
C VAL A 262 -7.50 -13.29 5.16
N LEU A 263 -6.61 -13.92 4.39
CA LEU A 263 -6.46 -13.67 2.97
C LEU A 263 -7.05 -14.85 2.20
N SER A 264 -8.07 -14.61 1.39
CA SER A 264 -8.77 -15.67 0.66
C SER A 264 -9.59 -15.14 -0.53
N PRO A 265 -9.42 -15.70 -1.74
CA PRO A 265 -8.27 -16.49 -2.18
C PRO A 265 -6.97 -15.67 -2.11
N VAL A 266 -5.82 -16.36 -2.15
CA VAL A 266 -4.49 -15.72 -2.19
C VAL A 266 -3.89 -15.98 -3.56
N VAL A 267 -3.59 -14.92 -4.32
CA VAL A 267 -2.78 -15.08 -5.53
C VAL A 267 -1.34 -15.44 -5.14
N PRO A 268 -0.67 -16.34 -5.88
CA PRO A 268 0.70 -16.77 -5.55
C PRO A 268 1.68 -15.62 -5.31
N ALA A 269 1.50 -14.50 -6.02
CA ALA A 269 2.33 -13.31 -5.87
C ALA A 269 2.27 -12.65 -4.49
N LEU A 270 1.15 -12.79 -3.77
CA LEU A 270 1.00 -12.30 -2.41
C LEU A 270 1.39 -13.34 -1.36
N ALA A 271 1.50 -14.63 -1.73
CA ALA A 271 1.86 -15.68 -0.78
C ALA A 271 3.30 -15.55 -0.26
N ILE A 272 4.23 -15.13 -1.13
CA ILE A 272 5.67 -15.04 -0.85
C ILE A 272 6.01 -13.89 0.12
N PRO A 273 5.61 -12.63 -0.11
CA PRO A 273 5.95 -11.54 0.81
C PRO A 273 5.24 -11.60 2.16
N LEU A 274 4.17 -12.39 2.29
CA LEU A 274 3.41 -12.55 3.53
C LEU A 274 3.90 -13.70 4.42
N GLY A 275 4.98 -14.38 4.06
CA GLY A 275 5.56 -15.47 4.86
C GLY A 275 4.65 -16.69 4.97
N VAL A 276 3.69 -16.85 4.04
CA VAL A 276 2.89 -18.06 3.96
C VAL A 276 3.79 -19.15 3.41
N ASP A 277 4.11 -20.16 4.24
CA ASP A 277 4.90 -21.33 3.82
C ASP A 277 4.54 -21.74 2.39
N ALA A 278 5.52 -21.72 1.49
CA ALA A 278 5.31 -22.02 0.07
C ALA A 278 4.59 -23.37 -0.14
N GLY A 279 4.77 -24.32 0.79
CA GLY A 279 4.04 -25.58 0.82
C GLY A 279 2.53 -25.45 1.10
N ARG A 280 2.08 -24.46 1.88
CA ARG A 280 0.65 -24.21 2.17
C ARG A 280 -0.02 -23.40 1.06
N ALA A 281 0.69 -22.46 0.44
CA ALA A 281 0.18 -21.75 -0.75
C ALA A 281 -0.05 -22.72 -1.92
N ALA A 282 0.89 -23.65 -2.13
CA ALA A 282 0.72 -24.75 -3.07
C ALA A 282 -0.43 -25.69 -2.66
N PHE A 283 -0.57 -26.03 -1.37
CA PHE A 283 -1.67 -26.86 -0.87
C PHE A 283 -3.05 -26.25 -1.14
N PHE A 284 -3.23 -24.93 -0.97
CA PHE A 284 -4.51 -24.27 -1.25
C PHE A 284 -4.82 -24.15 -2.75
N ALA A 285 -3.82 -23.90 -3.58
CA ALA A 285 -3.97 -23.91 -5.03
C ALA A 285 -4.30 -25.33 -5.57
N ILE A 286 -3.68 -26.36 -4.98
CA ILE A 286 -3.93 -27.78 -5.32
C ILE A 286 -5.31 -28.22 -4.82
N ARG A 287 -5.75 -27.76 -3.63
CA ARG A 287 -7.08 -28.09 -3.09
C ARG A 287 -8.21 -27.47 -3.90
N ASP A 288 -8.09 -26.20 -4.30
CA ASP A 288 -9.09 -25.51 -5.15
C ASP A 288 -9.22 -26.18 -6.52
N LEU A 289 -8.11 -26.71 -7.07
CA LEU A 289 -8.12 -27.48 -8.31
C LEU A 289 -8.68 -28.91 -8.12
N ALA A 290 -8.39 -29.55 -6.98
CA ALA A 290 -8.91 -30.89 -6.65
C ALA A 290 -10.43 -30.89 -6.38
N GLU A 291 -10.95 -29.83 -5.75
CA GLU A 291 -12.39 -29.60 -5.55
C GLU A 291 -13.11 -29.34 -6.89
N ARG A 292 -12.41 -28.80 -7.90
CA ARG A 292 -12.96 -28.55 -9.26
C ARG A 292 -12.92 -29.76 -10.19
N VAL A 293 -12.06 -30.75 -9.96
CA VAL A 293 -11.85 -31.90 -10.87
C VAL A 293 -12.40 -33.23 -10.32
N GLY A 294 -12.69 -33.34 -9.02
CA GLY A 294 -13.47 -34.46 -8.49
C GLY A 294 -12.79 -35.85 -8.59
N VAL A 295 -11.48 -35.97 -8.32
CA VAL A 295 -10.78 -37.27 -8.36
C VAL A 295 -9.75 -37.38 -7.22
N GLY A 296 -9.92 -38.39 -6.36
CA GLY A 296 -9.10 -38.66 -5.17
C GLY A 296 -7.83 -39.48 -5.39
N SER A 297 -7.13 -39.36 -6.52
CA SER A 297 -5.99 -40.23 -6.85
C SER A 297 -4.71 -39.53 -7.37
N LEU A 298 -4.38 -38.33 -6.87
CA LEU A 298 -3.18 -37.58 -7.32
C LEU A 298 -1.97 -37.63 -6.38
N PHE A 299 -2.01 -38.43 -5.31
CA PHE A 299 -0.89 -38.58 -4.38
C PHE A 299 0.01 -39.76 -4.79
N GLY A 300 1.02 -39.49 -5.62
CA GLY A 300 2.12 -40.40 -5.94
C GLY A 300 3.18 -39.74 -6.83
N ASP A 301 4.41 -40.26 -6.79
CA ASP A 301 5.62 -39.73 -7.46
C ASP A 301 5.54 -39.65 -9.01
N ALA A 302 4.43 -40.09 -9.61
CA ALA A 302 4.12 -40.01 -11.03
C ALA A 302 3.04 -38.97 -11.36
N SER A 303 2.94 -37.89 -10.56
CA SER A 303 1.98 -36.81 -10.80
C SER A 303 2.32 -36.03 -12.08
N PRO A 304 1.36 -35.79 -13.00
CA PRO A 304 1.56 -34.99 -14.21
C PRO A 304 1.87 -33.51 -13.92
N PHE A 305 1.85 -33.10 -12.64
CA PHE A 305 2.10 -31.74 -12.18
C PHE A 305 3.49 -31.53 -11.58
N ALA A 306 4.33 -32.57 -11.48
CA ALA A 306 5.74 -32.43 -11.11
C ALA A 306 6.50 -31.36 -11.95
N PRO A 307 6.24 -31.20 -13.27
CA PRO A 307 6.90 -30.16 -14.06
C PRO A 307 6.44 -28.72 -13.73
N ALA A 308 5.24 -28.56 -13.17
CA ALA A 308 4.72 -27.26 -12.74
C ALA A 308 5.30 -26.87 -11.37
N PHE A 309 5.49 -27.87 -10.49
CA PHE A 309 6.13 -27.71 -9.19
C PHE A 309 7.61 -27.36 -9.34
N GLU A 310 8.33 -28.01 -10.26
CA GLU A 310 9.72 -27.66 -10.59
C GLU A 310 9.83 -26.26 -11.22
N ARG A 311 8.83 -25.79 -11.98
CA ARG A 311 8.81 -24.41 -12.52
C ARG A 311 8.61 -23.34 -11.44
N VAL A 312 7.79 -23.61 -10.43
CA VAL A 312 7.59 -22.69 -9.30
C VAL A 312 8.83 -22.70 -8.40
N LYS A 313 9.45 -23.86 -8.18
CA LYS A 313 10.70 -23.99 -7.43
C LYS A 313 11.87 -23.30 -8.14
N ALA A 314 11.99 -23.46 -9.46
CA ALA A 314 12.96 -22.74 -10.28
C ALA A 314 12.74 -21.22 -10.25
N ALA A 315 11.49 -20.74 -10.27
CA ALA A 315 11.18 -19.31 -10.12
C ALA A 315 11.52 -18.74 -8.71
N VAL A 316 11.57 -19.60 -7.68
CA VAL A 316 11.99 -19.26 -6.32
C VAL A 316 13.51 -19.28 -6.16
N GLU A 317 14.21 -20.15 -6.88
CA GLU A 317 15.68 -20.23 -6.84
C GLU A 317 16.36 -19.13 -7.69
N ASP A 318 15.74 -18.66 -8.78
CA ASP A 318 16.44 -17.84 -9.79
C ASP A 318 16.31 -16.31 -9.61
N ARG A 319 15.73 -15.80 -8.50
CA ARG A 319 15.62 -14.34 -8.21
C ARG A 319 15.05 -13.50 -9.38
N ASP A 320 14.22 -14.05 -10.27
CA ASP A 320 13.76 -13.32 -11.46
C ASP A 320 12.52 -12.43 -11.22
N VAL A 321 12.45 -11.81 -10.04
CA VAL A 321 11.48 -10.72 -9.77
C VAL A 321 11.90 -9.46 -10.54
N VAL A 322 13.21 -9.33 -10.80
CA VAL A 322 13.82 -8.23 -11.56
C VAL A 322 13.45 -8.31 -13.06
N GLY A 323 13.42 -9.50 -13.68
CA GLY A 323 12.95 -9.66 -15.06
C GLY A 323 11.42 -9.46 -15.21
N LEU A 324 10.66 -9.73 -14.14
CA LEU A 324 9.21 -9.52 -14.10
C LEU A 324 8.81 -8.04 -13.98
N LEU A 325 9.47 -7.29 -13.09
CA LEU A 325 9.12 -5.90 -12.76
C LEU A 325 10.02 -4.85 -13.42
N GLY A 326 11.17 -5.25 -13.98
CA GLY A 326 12.14 -4.32 -14.58
C GLY A 326 12.93 -3.48 -13.57
N PHE A 327 12.71 -3.72 -12.26
CA PHE A 327 13.48 -3.18 -11.14
C PHE A 327 13.38 -4.17 -9.97
N ASP A 328 14.27 -4.05 -8.98
CA ASP A 328 14.22 -4.86 -7.76
C ASP A 328 13.32 -4.19 -6.70
N PRO A 329 12.09 -4.69 -6.48
CA PRO A 329 11.18 -4.10 -5.49
C PRO A 329 11.68 -4.28 -4.06
N PHE A 330 12.49 -5.31 -3.80
CA PHE A 330 13.08 -5.55 -2.49
C PHE A 330 14.28 -4.65 -2.25
N ASP A 331 15.04 -4.27 -3.27
CA ASP A 331 16.07 -3.21 -3.17
C ASP A 331 15.43 -1.83 -2.96
N LEU A 332 14.31 -1.53 -3.64
CA LEU A 332 13.54 -0.30 -3.40
C LEU A 332 13.00 -0.27 -1.96
N LEU A 333 12.36 -1.36 -1.51
CA LEU A 333 11.88 -1.50 -0.14
C LEU A 333 13.04 -1.49 0.87
N ARG A 334 14.17 -2.13 0.57
CA ARG A 334 15.37 -2.11 1.42
C ARG A 334 15.96 -0.71 1.51
N LYS A 335 15.98 0.08 0.43
CA LYS A 335 16.38 1.50 0.46
C LYS A 335 15.40 2.37 1.23
N LEU A 336 14.11 2.04 1.22
CA LEU A 336 13.08 2.71 2.01
C LEU A 336 13.09 2.29 3.49
N LEU A 337 13.55 1.08 3.79
CA LEU A 337 13.60 0.49 5.14
C LEU A 337 14.99 0.56 5.80
N ALA A 338 16.06 0.79 5.03
CA ALA A 338 17.42 0.91 5.53
C ALA A 338 17.55 2.22 6.31
N ARG A 339 17.27 2.11 7.61
CA ARG A 339 17.60 3.06 8.65
C ARG A 339 18.88 2.56 9.31
N GLY A 340 19.91 3.41 9.34
CA GLY A 340 20.82 3.54 10.49
C GLY A 340 21.68 2.36 10.93
N ASP A 341 22.30 1.59 10.04
CA ASP A 341 23.58 0.94 10.39
C ASP A 341 24.71 1.86 9.91
N GLY A 342 25.01 2.86 10.74
CA GLY A 342 26.25 3.60 10.65
C GLY A 342 27.39 2.69 11.11
N ASP A 343 28.23 2.28 10.16
CA ASP A 343 29.52 1.68 10.44
C ASP A 343 30.27 2.55 11.45
N SER A 344 30.49 1.97 12.63
CA SER A 344 31.47 2.48 13.59
C SER A 344 32.85 2.17 13.04
N ASN A 345 33.54 3.19 12.55
CA ASN A 345 35.00 3.22 12.60
C ASN A 345 35.51 4.65 12.80
#